data_AF-A0A969KRZ3-F1
#
_entry.id   AF-A0A969KRZ3-F1
#
_cell.length_a   1.000
_cell.length_b   1.000
_cell.length_c   1.000
_cell.angle_alpha   90.00
_cell.angle_beta   90.00
_cell.angle_gamma   90.00
#
_symmetry.space_group_name_H-M   'P 1'
#
loop_
_entity.id
_entity.type
_entity.pdbx_description
1 polymer ?
#
loop_
_entity_poly.entity_id
_entity_poly.type
_entity_poly.pdbx_seq_one_letter_code
_entity_poly.pdbx_strand_id
1 'polypeptide(L)'
;MRDEELESTHPLRRMLHNLQIQEQVAEIGLQPLGPVETARLVEQAAPQDLSPEEVDLVVHESQGNPLFAVEIVRAWEARPGSERSSVTHVEASRPTGARRRALPPPKVHAMIQA
;
A
#
# COMPACT_ATOMS: atom_id res chain seq x y z
N MET A 1 -11.51 13.07 4.67
CA MET A 1 -10.58 14.19 4.94
C MET A 1 -9.68 13.70 6.04
N ARG A 2 -8.37 13.70 5.83
CA ARG A 2 -7.42 13.23 6.84
C ARG A 2 -7.31 14.30 7.93
N ASP A 3 -7.01 13.89 9.16
CA ASP A 3 -6.87 14.86 10.26
C ASP A 3 -5.75 15.87 10.01
N GLU A 4 -4.72 15.47 9.26
CA GLU A 4 -3.62 16.33 8.81
C GLU A 4 -4.08 17.40 7.79
N GLU A 5 -5.20 17.19 7.09
CA GLU A 5 -5.74 18.12 6.08
C GLU A 5 -6.60 19.23 6.72
N LEU A 6 -6.89 19.12 8.01
CA LEU A 6 -7.66 20.10 8.76
C LEU A 6 -6.71 21.03 9.52
N GLU A 7 -6.70 22.32 9.18
CA GLU A 7 -6.00 23.31 9.99
C GLU A 7 -6.50 23.29 11.44
N SER A 8 -5.64 23.67 12.39
CA SER A 8 -5.95 23.61 13.83
C SER A 8 -7.20 24.40 14.24
N THR A 9 -7.55 25.45 13.49
CA THR A 9 -8.72 26.32 13.72
C THR A 9 -9.95 25.91 12.90
N HIS A 10 -9.87 24.81 12.15
CA HIS A 10 -10.92 24.41 11.23
C HIS A 10 -12.24 24.13 11.99
N PRO A 11 -13.38 24.74 11.60
CA PRO A 11 -14.65 24.60 12.31
C PRO A 11 -15.10 23.14 12.53
N LEU A 12 -14.76 22.25 11.60
CA LEU A 12 -15.02 20.82 11.71
C LEU A 12 -14.35 20.17 12.92
N ARG A 13 -13.11 20.58 13.29
CA ARG A 13 -12.43 20.05 14.49
C ARG A 13 -13.18 20.39 15.76
N ARG A 14 -13.67 21.64 15.87
CA ARG A 14 -14.48 22.08 17.01
C ARG A 14 -15.81 21.34 17.09
N MET A 15 -16.46 21.11 15.93
CA MET A 15 -17.70 20.35 15.88
C MET A 15 -17.50 18.88 16.28
N LEU A 16 -16.49 18.21 15.73
CA LEU A 16 -16.16 16.81 16.06
C LEU A 16 -15.79 16.65 17.54
N HIS A 17 -14.98 17.55 18.08
CA HIS A 17 -14.64 17.56 19.50
C HIS A 17 -15.87 17.68 20.39
N ASN A 18 -16.82 18.56 20.06
CA ASN A 18 -18.07 18.68 20.81
C ASN A 18 -18.91 17.41 20.73
N LEU A 19 -18.99 16.77 19.56
CA LEU A 19 -19.70 15.50 19.39
C LEU A 19 -19.03 14.34 20.15
N GLN A 20 -17.69 14.31 20.21
CA GLN A 20 -16.93 13.36 21.02
C GLN A 20 -17.20 13.53 22.51
N ILE A 21 -17.13 14.77 23.04
CA ILE A 21 -17.41 15.03 24.46
C ILE A 21 -18.86 14.67 24.81
N GLN A 22 -19.79 14.86 23.89
CA GLN A 22 -21.20 14.52 24.08
C GLN A 22 -21.50 13.03 23.85
N GLU A 23 -20.48 12.20 23.55
CA GLU A 23 -20.62 10.77 23.24
C GLU A 23 -21.60 10.51 22.07
N GLN A 24 -21.72 11.47 21.15
CA GLN A 24 -22.61 11.41 19.98
C GLN A 24 -21.92 10.90 18.71
N VAL A 25 -20.65 10.48 18.82
CA VAL A 25 -19.89 9.90 17.72
C VAL A 25 -19.18 8.64 18.20
N ALA A 26 -19.14 7.63 17.32
CA ALA A 26 -18.37 6.42 17.53
C ALA A 26 -17.21 6.41 16.54
N GLU A 27 -15.98 6.34 17.05
CA GLU A 27 -14.79 6.20 16.24
C GLU A 27 -14.54 4.72 15.93
N ILE A 28 -14.34 4.40 14.64
CA ILE A 28 -13.98 3.05 14.19
C ILE A 28 -12.51 3.07 13.81
N GLY A 29 -11.66 2.59 14.72
CA GLY A 29 -10.24 2.44 14.46
C GLY A 29 -10.01 1.33 13.43
N LEU A 30 -9.49 1.69 12.25
CA LEU A 30 -9.08 0.72 11.24
C LEU A 30 -7.62 0.35 11.46
N GLN A 31 -7.34 -0.95 11.58
CA GLN A 31 -5.98 -1.45 11.62
C GLN A 31 -5.52 -1.84 10.20
N PRO A 32 -4.20 -1.82 9.93
CA PRO A 32 -3.66 -2.44 8.73
C PRO A 32 -4.11 -3.91 8.63
N LEU A 33 -4.29 -4.38 7.40
CA LEU A 33 -4.62 -5.78 7.17
C LEU A 33 -3.46 -6.68 7.58
N GLY A 34 -3.80 -7.83 8.17
CA GLY A 34 -2.83 -8.90 8.40
C GLY A 34 -2.36 -9.54 7.09
N PRO A 35 -1.31 -10.36 7.12
CA PRO A 35 -0.81 -11.08 5.94
C PRO A 35 -1.89 -11.91 5.22
N VAL A 36 -2.70 -12.65 5.99
CA VAL A 36 -3.78 -13.50 5.46
C VAL A 36 -4.90 -12.67 4.83
N GLU A 37 -5.25 -11.54 5.43
CA GLU A 37 -6.29 -10.65 4.92
C GLU A 37 -5.81 -9.93 3.65
N THR A 38 -4.54 -9.54 3.62
CA THR A 38 -3.90 -8.92 2.46
C THR A 38 -3.82 -9.90 1.30
N ALA A 39 -3.43 -11.16 1.54
CA ALA A 39 -3.44 -12.21 0.51
C ALA A 39 -4.83 -12.41 -0.09
N ARG A 40 -5.86 -12.51 0.76
CA ARG A 40 -7.27 -12.62 0.30
C ARG A 40 -7.72 -11.41 -0.52
N LEU A 41 -7.35 -10.20 -0.10
CA LEU A 41 -7.67 -8.99 -0.85
C LEU A 41 -7.02 -9.01 -2.24
N VAL A 42 -5.77 -9.45 -2.31
CA VAL A 42 -4.99 -9.54 -3.55
C VAL A 42 -5.58 -10.58 -4.50
N GLU A 43 -5.96 -11.76 -4.00
CA GLU A 43 -6.68 -12.78 -4.77
C GLU A 43 -7.99 -12.26 -5.36
N GLN A 44 -8.73 -11.44 -4.60
CA GLN A 44 -9.99 -10.84 -5.06
C GLN A 44 -9.78 -9.71 -6.08
N ALA A 45 -8.67 -8.98 -5.97
CA ALA A 45 -8.36 -7.85 -6.84
C ALA A 45 -7.70 -8.26 -8.16
N ALA A 46 -7.06 -9.43 -8.20
CA ALA A 46 -6.35 -9.92 -9.38
C ALA A 46 -7.32 -10.58 -10.39
N PRO A 47 -7.28 -10.20 -11.68
CA PRO A 47 -8.09 -10.82 -12.74
C PRO A 47 -7.55 -12.18 -13.18
N GLN A 48 -6.34 -12.55 -12.74
CA GLN A 48 -5.70 -13.83 -12.99
C GLN A 48 -5.00 -14.29 -11.72
N ASP A 49 -4.86 -15.60 -11.55
CA ASP A 49 -4.16 -16.18 -10.42
C ASP A 49 -2.73 -15.64 -10.32
N LEU A 50 -2.36 -15.25 -9.10
CA LEU A 50 -1.01 -14.85 -8.73
C LEU A 50 -0.29 -16.06 -8.16
N SER A 51 0.99 -16.19 -8.48
CA SER A 51 1.83 -17.21 -7.84
C SER A 51 2.00 -16.90 -6.33
N PRO A 52 2.29 -17.90 -5.49
CA PRO A 52 2.53 -17.68 -4.06
C PRO A 52 3.61 -16.63 -3.78
N GLU A 53 4.68 -16.62 -4.59
CA GLU A 53 5.78 -15.65 -4.48
C GLU A 53 5.34 -14.22 -4.77
N GLU A 54 4.43 -14.04 -5.74
CA GLU A 54 3.85 -12.72 -6.05
C GLU A 54 2.95 -12.24 -4.92
N VAL A 55 2.13 -13.13 -4.34
CA VAL A 55 1.27 -12.80 -3.19
C VAL A 55 2.13 -12.38 -1.99
N ASP A 56 3.18 -13.14 -1.68
CA ASP A 56 4.11 -12.81 -0.59
C ASP A 56 4.78 -11.45 -0.80
N LEU A 57 5.14 -11.11 -2.04
CA LEU A 57 5.68 -9.81 -2.38
C LEU A 57 4.66 -8.69 -2.13
N VAL A 58 3.40 -8.85 -2.55
CA VAL A 58 2.36 -7.84 -2.30
C VAL A 58 2.09 -7.68 -0.80
N VAL A 59 2.04 -8.79 -0.05
CA VAL A 59 1.86 -8.78 1.40
C VAL A 59 3.00 -8.00 2.08
N HIS A 60 4.24 -8.24 1.66
CA HIS A 60 5.41 -7.54 2.20
C HIS A 60 5.40 -6.04 1.85
N GLU A 61 5.22 -5.70 0.58
CA GLU A 61 5.36 -4.33 0.07
C GLU A 61 4.20 -3.41 0.47
N SER A 62 2.98 -3.96 0.60
CA SER A 62 1.81 -3.17 0.99
C SER A 62 1.79 -2.81 2.47
N GLN A 63 2.54 -3.53 3.32
CA GLN A 63 2.55 -3.36 4.77
C GLN A 63 1.13 -3.36 5.39
N GLY A 64 0.22 -4.13 4.80
CA GLY A 64 -1.18 -4.22 5.22
C GLY A 64 -2.06 -3.05 4.78
N ASN A 65 -1.56 -2.11 3.97
CA ASN A 65 -2.36 -1.03 3.40
C ASN A 65 -3.16 -1.53 2.18
N PRO A 66 -4.51 -1.60 2.25
CA PRO A 66 -5.33 -2.16 1.18
C PRO A 66 -5.16 -1.47 -0.17
N LEU A 67 -5.00 -0.14 -0.17
CA LEU A 67 -4.83 0.62 -1.40
C LEU A 67 -3.53 0.21 -2.10
N PHE A 68 -2.44 0.07 -1.34
CA PHE A 68 -1.14 -0.31 -1.90
C PHE A 68 -1.15 -1.73 -2.42
N ALA A 69 -1.79 -2.66 -1.70
CA ALA A 69 -1.92 -4.04 -2.15
C ALA A 69 -2.61 -4.12 -3.53
N VAL A 70 -3.73 -3.41 -3.72
CA VAL A 70 -4.46 -3.37 -4.98
C VAL A 70 -3.69 -2.65 -6.08
N GLU A 71 -3.02 -1.54 -5.77
CA GLU A 71 -2.28 -0.78 -6.77
C GLU A 71 -1.01 -1.50 -7.26
N ILE A 72 -0.37 -2.31 -6.42
CA ILE A 72 0.74 -3.18 -6.85
C ILE A 72 0.25 -4.18 -7.91
N VAL A 73 -0.88 -4.84 -7.67
CA VAL A 73 -1.49 -5.80 -8.60
C VAL A 73 -1.84 -5.10 -9.92
N ARG A 74 -2.52 -3.95 -9.85
CA ARG A 74 -2.88 -3.15 -11.04
C ARG A 74 -1.66 -2.69 -11.84
N ALA A 75 -0.57 -2.33 -11.18
CA ALA A 75 0.65 -1.89 -11.83
C ALA A 75 1.34 -3.02 -12.61
N TRP A 76 1.18 -4.29 -12.20
CA TRP A 76 1.70 -5.44 -12.94
C TRP A 76 0.90 -5.70 -14.21
N GLU A 77 -0.41 -5.47 -14.22
CA GLU A 77 -1.26 -5.58 -15.42
C GLU A 77 -0.97 -4.51 -16.46
N ALA A 78 -0.75 -3.27 -16.00
CA ALA A 78 -0.52 -2.13 -16.87
C ALA A 78 0.80 -2.19 -17.67
N ARG A 79 1.63 -3.21 -17.45
CA ARG A 79 2.88 -3.45 -18.18
C ARG A 79 2.68 -4.46 -19.32
N PRO A 80 2.36 -4.02 -20.55
CA PRO A 80 2.25 -4.92 -21.69
C PRO A 80 3.62 -5.56 -21.98
N GLY A 81 3.67 -6.90 -21.99
CA GLY A 81 4.88 -7.67 -22.32
C GLY A 81 5.85 -7.93 -21.18
N SER A 82 5.49 -7.59 -19.93
CA SER A 82 6.25 -8.12 -18.79
C SER A 82 5.85 -9.57 -18.62
N GLU A 83 6.70 -10.48 -19.08
CA GLU A 83 6.82 -11.77 -18.41
C GLU A 83 6.85 -11.44 -16.91
N ARG A 84 5.89 -11.98 -16.15
CA ARG A 84 5.99 -12.06 -14.69
C ARG A 84 7.21 -12.94 -14.44
N SER A 85 8.40 -12.35 -14.58
CA SER A 85 9.64 -13.09 -14.67
C SER A 85 9.70 -13.94 -13.42
N SER A 86 9.66 -15.25 -13.64
CA SER A 86 9.93 -16.27 -12.65
C SER A 86 11.07 -15.79 -11.76
N VAL A 87 10.72 -15.35 -10.55
CA VAL A 87 11.70 -14.93 -9.55
C VAL A 87 12.28 -16.21 -8.97
N THR A 88 13.08 -16.89 -9.77
CA THR A 88 13.95 -17.94 -9.25
C THR A 88 14.88 -17.25 -8.27
N HIS A 89 14.64 -17.50 -6.98
CA HIS A 89 15.52 -17.12 -5.89
C HIS A 89 16.90 -17.75 -6.13
N VAL A 90 17.81 -17.00 -6.75
CA VAL A 90 19.22 -17.39 -6.88
C VAL A 90 20.02 -16.54 -5.89
N GLU A 91 20.33 -17.18 -4.77
CA GLU A 91 21.26 -16.69 -3.77
C GLU A 91 22.70 -16.65 -4.33
N ALA A 92 23.44 -15.62 -3.90
CA ALA A 92 24.90 -15.49 -3.89
C ALA A 92 25.66 -15.53 -5.24
N SER A 93 25.97 -14.34 -5.77
CA SER A 93 27.35 -13.87 -5.93
C SER A 93 27.39 -12.47 -6.57
N ARG A 94 28.03 -11.50 -5.91
CA ARG A 94 28.46 -10.24 -6.55
C ARG A 94 29.63 -10.56 -7.49
N PRO A 95 29.68 -9.96 -8.69
CA PRO A 95 30.47 -8.73 -8.82
C PRO A 95 29.82 -7.62 -9.66
N THR A 96 30.13 -6.39 -9.22
CA THR A 96 30.33 -5.13 -9.97
C THR A 96 29.65 -4.95 -11.33
N GLY A 97 28.60 -4.13 -11.37
CA GLY A 97 28.01 -3.63 -12.61
C GLY A 97 26.69 -2.92 -12.38
N ALA A 98 26.76 -1.60 -12.16
CA ALA A 98 25.68 -0.62 -12.07
C ALA A 98 24.28 -1.06 -12.53
N ARG A 99 23.49 -1.71 -11.66
CA ARG A 99 22.04 -1.78 -11.85
C ARG A 99 21.43 -0.52 -11.27
N ARG A 100 21.02 0.37 -12.18
CA ARG A 100 20.14 1.50 -11.88
C ARG A 100 18.94 0.95 -11.11
N ARG A 101 18.92 1.23 -9.81
CA ARG A 101 17.75 1.09 -8.94
C ARG A 101 16.64 1.89 -9.63
N ALA A 102 15.70 1.20 -10.26
CA ALA A 102 14.57 1.84 -10.92
C ALA A 102 13.82 2.57 -9.81
N LEU A 103 14.01 3.88 -9.74
CA LEU A 103 13.27 4.74 -8.84
C LEU A 103 11.78 4.57 -9.15
N PRO A 104 10.92 4.46 -8.12
CA PRO A 104 9.49 4.48 -8.35
C PRO A 104 9.11 5.76 -9.12
N PRO A 105 8.12 5.67 -10.03
CA PRO A 105 7.75 6.78 -10.91
C PRO A 105 7.43 8.06 -10.10
N PRO A 106 7.82 9.24 -10.62
CA PRO A 106 7.95 10.45 -9.81
C PRO A 106 6.61 11.14 -9.61
N LYS A 107 5.76 10.64 -8.70
CA LYS A 107 4.68 11.40 -8.03
C LYS A 107 4.32 10.85 -6.64
N VAL A 108 5.31 10.53 -5.80
CA VAL A 108 5.09 10.42 -4.34
C VAL A 108 6.24 11.12 -3.60
N HIS A 109 6.29 12.45 -3.71
CA HIS A 109 7.15 13.30 -2.86
C HIS A 109 6.36 13.93 -1.69
N ALA A 110 5.16 13.45 -1.38
CA ALA A 110 4.34 13.98 -0.30
C ALA A 110 4.06 12.90 0.75
N MET A 111 5.10 12.27 1.32
CA MET A 111 4.90 11.51 2.58
C MET A 111 6.19 11.15 3.35
N ILE A 112 7.30 11.87 3.14
CA ILE A 112 8.45 11.80 4.06
C ILE A 112 8.99 13.23 4.15
N GLN A 113 9.01 13.81 5.35
CA GLN A 113 9.33 15.21 5.71
C GLN A 113 8.10 16.12 5.84
N ALA A 114 7.33 15.92 6.91
CA ALA A 114 6.78 16.99 7.74
C ALA A 114 6.49 16.41 9.13
#